data_AF-A0A452IFS3-F1
#
_entry.id   AF-A0A452IFS3-F1
#
_cell.length_a   1.000
_cell.length_b   1.000
_cell.length_c   1.000
_cell.angle_alpha   90.00
_cell.angle_beta   90.00
_cell.angle_gamma   90.00
#
_symmetry.space_group_name_H-M   'P 1'
#
loop_
_entity.id
_entity.type
_entity.pdbx_description
1 polymer ?
#
loop_
_entity_poly.entity_id
_entity_poly.type
_entity_poly.pdbx_seq_one_letter_code
_entity_poly.pdbx_strand_id
1 'polypeptide(L)'
;MWNAVAKNLIRTKVHQDYSHTLLLVQKGRSIFTKPPSSRNCWQHTAGAVQPFNMSTSIQKVEALDVNNFVRIHWEDGSKSLYPAVWLRDNCQCPDCFLRSAKARKLLLEDLDVNIGVKEVTLTDRQKVYITWPDKHTSEFEAEWLKKRCFSEQARAEMQEELFLPECKYWGSDLQLPNMSFEEVLQSDESACKWLSTLKKVGIVLLTGAATRQGELVKLGKRIGFLRLTFYGPTWQVEDKMDANNVAYTSGKLSFHTDYPVLQHPPGIQFLHCIKQAATGGESEVVDGFHVSNKLKEQNPQAFQILSSTLVDFTDVGIDYCDFAMQSKQRIIDVDYRGQVVRINYNNATRDTIFDISAEKVQPFYAALKEFVDLLNSPEHKFTYKMKPGQ
;
A
#
# COMPACT_ATOMS: atom_id res chain seq x y z
N MET A 1 -18.42 5.96 38.91
CA MET A 1 -19.07 5.51 37.66
C MET A 1 -18.09 4.98 36.60
N TRP A 2 -16.84 4.65 36.98
CA TRP A 2 -15.83 4.00 36.11
C TRP A 2 -15.28 2.68 36.70
N ASN A 3 -15.99 2.10 37.68
CA ASN A 3 -15.69 0.77 38.26
C ASN A 3 -16.82 -0.26 38.03
N ALA A 4 -17.83 0.09 37.22
CA ALA A 4 -18.99 -0.77 36.92
C ALA A 4 -18.90 -1.45 35.55
N VAL A 5 -18.05 -0.97 34.63
CA VAL A 5 -17.91 -1.55 33.29
C VAL A 5 -17.02 -2.81 33.29
N ALA A 6 -16.05 -2.90 34.20
CA ALA A 6 -15.17 -4.07 34.32
C ALA A 6 -15.83 -5.31 34.96
N LYS A 7 -17.01 -5.17 35.58
CA LYS A 7 -17.71 -6.28 36.27
C LYS A 7 -18.72 -7.03 35.41
N ASN A 8 -19.03 -6.55 34.20
CA ASN A 8 -19.99 -7.21 33.30
C ASN A 8 -19.36 -7.94 32.10
N LEU A 9 -18.05 -7.83 31.88
CA LEU A 9 -17.38 -8.45 30.73
C LEU A 9 -16.52 -9.67 31.08
N ILE A 10 -16.33 -10.00 32.37
CA ILE A 10 -15.50 -11.16 32.76
C ILE A 10 -16.13 -11.90 33.97
N ARG A 11 -17.12 -12.73 33.68
CA ARG A 11 -17.45 -13.97 34.43
C ARG A 11 -17.50 -15.02 33.31
N THR A 12 -16.74 -16.11 33.26
CA THR A 12 -16.16 -17.05 34.24
C THR A 12 -15.50 -18.09 33.32
N LYS A 13 -14.28 -18.62 33.45
CA LYS A 13 -13.56 -19.25 34.57
C LYS A 13 -12.14 -19.50 34.03
N VAL A 14 -11.09 -19.13 34.74
CA VAL A 14 -9.76 -19.72 34.53
C VAL A 14 -9.22 -20.14 35.89
N HIS A 15 -8.89 -21.43 35.97
CA HIS A 15 -8.23 -22.09 37.08
C HIS A 15 -6.88 -21.43 37.37
N GLN A 16 -6.60 -21.23 38.66
CA GLN A 16 -5.27 -21.01 39.19
C GLN A 16 -4.40 -22.24 38.89
N ASP A 17 -3.23 -22.04 38.27
CA ASP A 17 -1.92 -22.41 38.84
C ASP A 17 -0.79 -22.23 37.82
N TYR A 18 0.43 -22.12 38.37
CA TYR A 18 1.77 -22.17 37.76
C TYR A 18 2.57 -20.86 37.59
N SER A 19 3.23 -20.52 38.70
CA SER A 19 4.70 -20.51 38.86
C SER A 19 5.57 -19.68 37.90
N HIS A 20 6.07 -18.58 38.47
CA HIS A 20 7.22 -17.79 38.03
C HIS A 20 8.44 -18.65 37.63
N THR A 21 8.97 -18.40 36.43
CA THR A 21 10.35 -18.74 36.08
C THR A 21 11.07 -17.48 35.59
N LEU A 22 12.06 -17.02 36.35
CA LEU A 22 13.00 -15.96 35.99
C LEU A 22 13.91 -16.42 34.85
N LEU A 23 14.03 -15.62 33.78
CA LEU A 23 15.06 -15.78 32.75
C LEU A 23 16.13 -14.70 32.90
N LEU A 24 17.35 -15.17 33.18
CA LEU A 24 18.60 -14.43 33.23
C LEU A 24 19.00 -13.94 31.82
N VAL A 25 19.23 -12.63 31.67
CA VAL A 25 19.77 -12.03 30.44
C VAL A 25 21.30 -12.07 30.49
N GLN A 26 21.92 -12.88 29.64
CA GLN A 26 23.36 -12.82 29.37
C GLN A 26 23.65 -11.71 28.33
N LYS A 27 24.51 -10.75 28.72
CA LYS A 27 25.04 -9.70 27.83
C LYS A 27 26.17 -10.26 26.97
N GLY A 28 25.91 -10.47 25.68
CA GLY A 28 26.93 -10.71 24.65
C GLY A 28 27.25 -9.43 23.87
N ARG A 29 28.54 -9.03 23.86
CA ARG A 29 29.06 -7.95 23.02
C ARG A 29 29.04 -8.37 21.55
N SER A 30 28.40 -7.59 20.68
CA SER A 30 28.53 -7.72 19.22
C SER A 30 29.29 -6.52 18.66
N ILE A 31 30.36 -6.82 17.90
CA ILE A 31 31.23 -5.88 17.22
C ILE A 31 30.55 -5.53 15.88
N PHE A 32 30.11 -4.29 15.72
CA PHE A 32 29.54 -3.79 14.46
C PHE A 32 30.66 -3.36 13.50
N THR A 33 30.86 -4.13 12.44
CA THR A 33 31.60 -3.72 11.24
C THR A 33 30.65 -3.03 10.26
N LYS A 34 30.97 -1.80 9.84
CA LYS A 34 30.22 -1.02 8.83
C LYS A 34 30.26 -1.71 7.46
N PRO A 35 29.15 -1.78 6.70
CA PRO A 35 29.20 -2.12 5.28
C PRO A 35 29.61 -0.90 4.44
N PRO A 36 30.21 -1.09 3.26
CA PRO A 36 30.64 -0.01 2.39
C PRO A 36 29.44 0.69 1.73
N SER A 37 29.62 1.98 1.47
CA SER A 37 28.64 2.88 0.83
C SER A 37 28.28 2.43 -0.59
N SER A 38 27.03 2.03 -0.81
CA SER A 38 26.47 1.87 -2.15
C SER A 38 26.12 3.25 -2.73
N ARG A 39 26.71 3.56 -3.88
CA ARG A 39 26.35 4.71 -4.72
C ARG A 39 25.14 4.32 -5.57
N ASN A 40 24.15 5.21 -5.61
CA ASN A 40 23.11 5.40 -6.63
C ASN A 40 22.62 4.16 -7.39
N CYS A 41 21.55 3.53 -6.89
CA CYS A 41 20.71 2.60 -7.66
C CYS A 41 19.38 3.29 -7.99
N TRP A 42 19.39 4.18 -8.98
CA TRP A 42 18.20 4.66 -9.68
C TRP A 42 18.59 4.94 -11.13
N GLN A 43 18.75 3.87 -11.90
CA GLN A 43 18.68 3.94 -13.36
C GLN A 43 17.64 2.91 -13.79
N HIS A 44 16.40 3.38 -13.91
CA HIS A 44 15.35 2.59 -14.53
C HIS A 44 15.65 2.48 -16.03
N THR A 45 15.78 1.24 -16.52
CA THR A 45 15.54 0.91 -17.93
C THR A 45 14.04 1.03 -18.20
N ALA A 46 13.57 2.27 -18.37
CA ALA A 46 12.39 2.55 -19.16
C ALA A 46 12.81 2.49 -20.64
N GLY A 47 11.97 1.90 -21.51
CA GLY A 47 12.16 2.00 -22.95
C GLY A 47 12.40 3.45 -23.34
N ALA A 48 13.33 3.70 -24.27
CA ALA A 48 13.92 4.99 -24.60
C ALA A 48 12.91 6.16 -24.68
N VAL A 49 12.57 6.73 -23.54
CA VAL A 49 12.17 8.12 -23.40
C VAL A 49 13.48 8.83 -23.15
N GLN A 50 13.95 9.58 -24.16
CA GLN A 50 15.08 10.48 -23.95
C GLN A 50 14.81 11.26 -22.66
N PRO A 51 15.78 11.40 -21.74
CA PRO A 51 15.59 12.33 -20.64
C PRO A 51 15.37 13.68 -21.31
N PHE A 52 14.14 14.19 -21.23
CA PHE A 52 13.84 15.53 -21.67
C PHE A 52 14.71 16.41 -20.79
N ASN A 53 15.82 16.86 -21.34
CA ASN A 53 16.79 17.73 -20.71
C ASN A 53 16.15 19.11 -20.66
N MET A 54 15.05 19.24 -19.89
CA MET A 54 14.39 20.50 -19.67
C MET A 54 15.34 21.30 -18.79
N SER A 55 15.95 22.33 -19.36
CA SER A 55 16.72 23.30 -18.62
C SER A 55 15.88 23.78 -17.43
N THR A 56 16.28 23.41 -16.22
CA THR A 56 15.68 23.90 -14.97
C THR A 56 16.06 25.35 -14.68
N SER A 57 16.76 26.01 -15.59
CA SER A 57 17.23 27.38 -15.42
C SER A 57 16.06 28.36 -15.45
N ILE A 58 16.11 29.31 -14.53
CA ILE A 58 15.13 30.38 -14.38
C ILE A 58 15.58 31.58 -15.22
N GLN A 59 14.70 32.02 -16.10
CA GLN A 59 14.90 33.24 -16.89
C GLN A 59 14.55 34.48 -16.07
N LYS A 60 13.41 34.46 -15.37
CA LYS A 60 12.90 35.59 -14.59
C LYS A 60 12.04 35.09 -13.43
N VAL A 61 12.05 35.83 -12.32
CA VAL A 61 11.10 35.67 -11.21
C VAL A 61 10.37 37.00 -10.96
N GLU A 62 9.09 36.94 -10.62
CA GLU A 62 8.29 38.10 -10.25
C GLU A 62 7.31 37.75 -9.13
N ALA A 63 7.18 38.66 -8.15
CA ALA A 63 6.10 38.60 -7.19
C ALA A 63 4.84 39.22 -7.83
N LEU A 64 3.70 38.57 -7.64
CA LEU A 64 2.39 39.01 -8.09
C LEU A 64 1.56 39.35 -6.86
N ASP A 65 1.27 40.64 -6.68
CA ASP A 65 0.45 41.13 -5.57
C ASP A 65 -0.98 40.56 -5.63
N VAL A 66 -1.48 40.34 -6.86
CA VAL A 66 -2.77 39.67 -7.08
C VAL A 66 -2.64 38.18 -6.72
N ASN A 67 -3.33 37.78 -5.66
CA ASN A 67 -3.34 36.43 -5.05
C ASN A 67 -2.07 36.02 -4.29
N ASN A 68 -1.13 36.93 -4.03
CA ASN A 68 0.13 36.65 -3.29
C ASN A 68 0.93 35.48 -3.89
N PHE A 69 1.22 35.52 -5.20
CA PHE A 69 1.95 34.45 -5.89
C PHE A 69 3.37 34.89 -6.27
N VAL A 70 4.26 33.92 -6.41
CA VAL A 70 5.54 34.07 -7.11
C VAL A 70 5.43 33.37 -8.45
N ARG A 71 5.66 34.10 -9.53
CA ARG A 71 5.73 33.54 -10.88
C ARG A 71 7.18 33.36 -11.29
N ILE A 72 7.48 32.15 -11.77
CA ILE A 72 8.76 31.80 -12.38
C ILE A 72 8.56 31.66 -13.88
N HIS A 73 9.40 32.34 -14.65
CA HIS A 73 9.54 32.16 -16.09
C HIS A 73 10.79 31.31 -16.34
N TRP A 74 10.60 30.17 -16.98
CA TRP A 74 11.66 29.21 -17.26
C TRP A 74 12.30 29.50 -18.63
N GLU A 75 13.55 29.08 -18.84
CA GLU A 75 14.23 29.25 -20.14
C GLU A 75 13.55 28.48 -21.29
N ASP A 76 12.78 27.43 -20.98
CA ASP A 76 11.96 26.69 -21.94
C ASP A 76 10.69 27.45 -22.39
N GLY A 77 10.46 28.66 -21.88
CA GLY A 77 9.30 29.51 -22.15
C GLY A 77 8.05 29.18 -21.31
N SER A 78 8.07 28.08 -20.55
CA SER A 78 7.00 27.73 -19.62
C SER A 78 6.97 28.67 -18.41
N LYS A 79 5.84 28.71 -17.70
CA LYS A 79 5.65 29.52 -16.51
C LYS A 79 5.06 28.67 -15.39
N SER A 80 5.53 28.90 -14.16
CA SER A 80 4.99 28.26 -12.96
C SER A 80 4.57 29.32 -11.94
N LEU A 81 3.49 29.04 -11.22
CA LEU A 81 2.97 29.87 -10.14
C LEU A 81 3.11 29.14 -8.82
N TYR A 82 3.62 29.83 -7.81
CA TYR A 82 3.79 29.31 -6.45
C TYR A 82 3.14 30.27 -5.45
N PRO A 83 2.14 29.83 -4.66
CA PRO A 83 1.58 30.66 -3.60
C PRO A 83 2.63 31.04 -2.56
N ALA A 84 2.69 32.31 -2.17
CA ALA A 84 3.64 32.83 -1.18
C ALA A 84 3.52 32.08 0.15
N VAL A 85 2.29 31.82 0.60
CA VAL A 85 2.02 31.00 1.80
C VAL A 85 2.65 29.61 1.72
N TRP A 86 2.56 28.94 0.57
CA TRP A 86 3.17 27.61 0.39
C TRP A 86 4.69 27.68 0.38
N LEU A 87 5.27 28.71 -0.26
CA LEU A 87 6.71 28.93 -0.22
C LEU A 87 7.19 29.18 1.21
N ARG A 88 6.52 30.05 1.98
CA ARG A 88 6.87 30.33 3.38
C ARG A 88 6.73 29.09 4.26
N ASP A 89 5.66 28.32 4.07
CA ASP A 89 5.42 27.04 4.75
C ASP A 89 6.53 26.02 4.46
N ASN A 90 7.13 26.09 3.27
CA ASN A 90 8.15 25.14 2.80
C ASN A 90 9.56 25.74 2.77
N CYS A 91 9.82 26.80 3.53
CA CYS A 91 11.17 27.37 3.67
C CYS A 91 12.19 26.29 4.07
N GLN A 92 13.32 26.22 3.35
CA GLN A 92 14.37 25.20 3.51
C GLN A 92 15.52 25.63 4.46
N CYS A 93 15.37 26.74 5.18
CA CYS A 93 16.37 27.23 6.14
C CYS A 93 16.40 26.36 7.42
N PRO A 94 17.49 26.37 8.21
CA PRO A 94 17.62 25.57 9.43
C PRO A 94 16.55 25.86 10.51
N ASP A 95 15.96 27.06 10.51
CA ASP A 95 14.89 27.42 11.44
C ASP A 95 13.58 26.72 11.06
N CYS A 96 13.25 26.69 9.77
CA CYS A 96 11.99 26.15 9.25
C CYS A 96 12.04 24.66 8.89
N PHE A 97 13.22 24.10 8.63
CA PHE A 97 13.37 22.73 8.14
C PHE A 97 14.55 22.00 8.80
N LEU A 98 14.26 20.86 9.41
CA LEU A 98 15.28 19.98 9.99
C LEU A 98 15.86 19.08 8.89
N ARG A 99 16.99 19.50 8.31
CA ARG A 99 17.63 18.79 7.18
C ARG A 99 17.96 17.32 7.47
N SER A 100 18.37 16.99 8.69
CA SER A 100 18.70 15.60 9.08
C SER A 100 17.49 14.67 9.06
N ALA A 101 16.30 15.18 9.41
CA ALA A 101 15.04 14.44 9.39
C ALA A 101 14.26 14.59 8.09
N LYS A 102 14.69 15.51 7.20
CA LYS A 102 13.93 15.98 6.04
C LYS A 102 12.49 16.38 6.41
N ALA A 103 12.33 17.10 7.53
CA ALA A 103 11.03 17.42 8.11
C ALA A 103 10.87 18.93 8.40
N ARG A 104 9.64 19.42 8.27
CA ARG A 104 9.27 20.80 8.63
C ARG A 104 9.34 20.99 10.15
N LYS A 105 9.99 22.07 10.58
CA LYS A 105 9.99 22.59 11.95
C LYS A 105 9.01 23.74 12.14
N LEU A 106 8.76 24.50 11.08
CA LEU A 106 7.81 25.61 11.10
C LEU A 106 6.44 25.11 11.56
N LEU A 107 5.94 25.75 12.61
CA LEU A 107 4.62 25.50 13.15
C LEU A 107 3.58 26.24 12.29
N LEU A 108 2.37 25.69 12.19
CA LEU A 108 1.32 26.32 11.40
C LEU A 108 0.83 27.62 12.08
N GLU A 109 0.92 27.68 13.40
CA GLU A 109 0.62 28.84 14.24
C GLU A 109 1.52 30.05 13.93
N ASP A 110 2.74 29.78 13.45
CA ASP A 110 3.72 30.81 13.08
C ASP A 110 3.62 31.20 11.60
N LEU A 111 2.70 30.60 10.84
CA LEU A 111 2.49 30.88 9.43
C LEU A 111 1.33 31.86 9.24
N ASP A 112 1.63 33.07 8.78
CA ASP A 112 0.61 33.96 8.24
C ASP A 112 0.10 33.42 6.89
N VAL A 113 -1.16 32.99 6.86
CA VAL A 113 -1.79 32.44 5.64
C VAL A 113 -2.05 33.49 4.56
N ASN A 114 -2.02 34.78 4.92
CA ASN A 114 -2.17 35.90 3.99
C ASN A 114 -0.81 36.51 3.60
N ILE A 115 0.29 35.85 3.96
CA ILE A 115 1.64 36.38 3.73
C ILE A 115 1.88 36.72 2.25
N GLY A 116 2.38 37.92 2.02
CA GLY A 116 2.88 38.37 0.72
C GLY A 116 4.41 38.25 0.64
N VAL A 117 4.95 38.47 -0.55
CA VAL A 117 6.40 38.56 -0.76
C VAL A 117 6.84 40.01 -0.63
N LYS A 118 7.81 40.29 0.24
CA LYS A 118 8.37 41.65 0.36
C LYS A 118 9.36 41.93 -0.77
N GLU A 119 10.22 40.97 -1.08
CA GLU A 119 11.20 41.07 -2.15
C GLU A 119 11.52 39.67 -2.70
N VAL A 120 11.71 39.56 -4.01
CA VAL A 120 12.17 38.33 -4.66
C VAL A 120 13.29 38.64 -5.63
N THR A 121 14.37 37.88 -5.54
CA THR A 121 15.56 38.05 -6.37
C THR A 121 16.05 36.71 -6.91
N LEU A 122 16.83 36.80 -7.99
CA LEU A 122 17.45 35.67 -8.68
C LEU A 122 18.96 35.96 -8.74
N THR A 123 19.81 35.05 -8.27
CA THR A 123 21.28 35.28 -8.28
C THR A 123 21.97 34.59 -9.44
N ASP A 124 21.69 33.31 -9.69
CA ASP A 124 22.48 32.43 -10.56
C ASP A 124 21.63 31.60 -11.54
N ARG A 125 20.39 32.06 -11.80
CA ARG A 125 19.36 31.33 -12.57
C ARG A 125 18.99 29.96 -11.99
N GLN A 126 19.55 29.56 -10.85
CA GLN A 126 19.29 28.28 -10.20
C GLN A 126 18.63 28.44 -8.83
N LYS A 127 18.71 29.62 -8.21
CA LYS A 127 18.14 29.87 -6.89
C LYS A 127 17.27 31.11 -6.86
N VAL A 128 16.09 30.96 -6.25
CA VAL A 128 15.19 32.07 -5.92
C VAL A 128 15.37 32.43 -4.45
N TYR A 129 15.64 33.71 -4.19
CA TYR A 129 15.72 34.27 -2.84
C TYR A 129 14.49 35.12 -2.58
N ILE A 130 13.87 34.91 -1.42
CA ILE A 130 12.68 35.64 -1.00
C ILE A 130 12.93 36.26 0.37
N THR A 131 12.67 37.55 0.48
CA THR A 131 12.56 38.25 1.76
C THR A 131 11.09 38.39 2.11
N TRP A 132 10.73 38.03 3.34
CA TRP A 132 9.37 38.08 3.87
C TRP A 132 9.12 39.36 4.68
N PRO A 133 7.85 39.73 4.97
CA PRO A 133 7.52 40.94 5.73
C PRO A 133 8.17 41.01 7.13
N ASP A 134 8.30 39.86 7.81
CA ASP A 134 8.94 39.68 9.12
C ASP A 134 10.48 39.72 9.07
N LYS A 135 11.06 40.00 7.89
CA LYS A 135 12.50 39.97 7.58
C LYS A 135 13.10 38.56 7.52
N HIS A 136 12.31 37.50 7.64
CA HIS A 136 12.78 36.15 7.35
C HIS A 136 13.22 36.07 5.89
N THR A 137 14.19 35.20 5.59
CA THR A 137 14.66 34.96 4.23
C THR A 137 14.57 33.49 3.88
N SER A 138 14.20 33.20 2.64
CA SER A 138 14.10 31.85 2.12
C SER A 138 14.84 31.72 0.80
N GLU A 139 15.40 30.54 0.58
CA GLU A 139 16.11 30.17 -0.64
C GLU A 139 15.48 28.87 -1.19
N PHE A 140 15.20 28.86 -2.49
CA PHE A 140 14.62 27.72 -3.18
C PHE A 140 15.42 27.37 -4.44
N GLU A 141 15.83 26.12 -4.54
CA GLU A 141 16.48 25.57 -5.74
C GLU A 141 15.47 25.45 -6.89
N ALA A 142 15.90 25.76 -8.10
CA ALA A 142 15.07 25.77 -9.30
C ALA A 142 14.51 24.38 -9.64
N GLU A 143 15.31 23.33 -9.48
CA GLU A 143 14.86 21.95 -9.66
C GLU A 143 13.77 21.58 -8.63
N TRP A 144 13.93 22.00 -7.37
CA TRP A 144 12.96 21.73 -6.31
C TRP A 144 11.62 22.40 -6.60
N LEU A 145 11.66 23.64 -7.11
CA LEU A 145 10.49 24.39 -7.55
C LEU A 145 9.82 23.70 -8.76
N LYS A 146 10.58 23.42 -9.83
CA LYS A 146 10.05 22.80 -11.06
C LYS A 146 9.33 21.48 -10.77
N LYS A 147 9.91 20.61 -9.93
CA LYS A 147 9.29 19.34 -9.49
C LYS A 147 8.01 19.52 -8.67
N ARG A 148 7.77 20.70 -8.11
CA ARG A 148 6.59 21.04 -7.29
C ARG A 148 5.68 22.06 -7.97
N CYS A 149 5.77 22.16 -9.30
CA CYS A 149 4.88 23.02 -10.07
C CYS A 149 3.41 22.63 -9.85
N PHE A 150 2.55 23.62 -9.67
CA PHE A 150 1.12 23.42 -9.41
C PHE A 150 0.27 23.16 -10.66
N SER A 151 0.88 23.16 -11.87
CA SER A 151 0.18 22.76 -13.09
C SER A 151 -0.33 21.32 -12.97
N GLU A 152 -1.47 21.05 -13.59
CA GLU A 152 -2.08 19.70 -13.54
C GLU A 152 -1.13 18.63 -14.06
N GLN A 153 -0.46 18.89 -15.18
CA GLN A 153 0.54 17.98 -15.76
C GLN A 153 1.68 17.66 -14.80
N ALA A 154 2.35 18.67 -14.22
CA ALA A 154 3.48 18.44 -13.33
C ALA A 154 3.06 17.72 -12.03
N ARG A 155 1.86 18.04 -11.52
CA ARG A 155 1.29 17.32 -10.38
C ARG A 155 1.01 15.86 -10.75
N ALA A 156 0.46 15.57 -11.93
CA ALA A 156 0.21 14.22 -12.39
C ALA A 156 1.51 13.41 -12.55
N GLU A 157 2.53 13.99 -13.19
CA GLU A 157 3.87 13.39 -13.34
C GLU A 157 4.50 13.06 -11.98
N MET A 158 4.45 13.99 -11.01
CA MET A 158 4.94 13.75 -9.66
C MET A 158 4.17 12.63 -8.94
N GLN A 159 2.85 12.55 -9.13
CA GLN A 159 2.04 11.46 -8.56
C GLN A 159 2.38 10.11 -9.19
N GLU A 160 2.68 10.09 -10.49
CA GLU A 160 3.09 8.87 -11.20
C GLU A 160 4.42 8.33 -10.66
N GLU A 161 5.41 9.21 -10.45
CA GLU A 161 6.71 8.86 -9.86
C GLU A 161 6.57 8.33 -8.42
N LEU A 162 5.71 8.96 -7.61
CA LEU A 162 5.57 8.61 -6.18
C LEU A 162 4.80 7.32 -5.94
N PHE A 163 3.75 7.06 -6.73
CA PHE A 163 2.78 6.01 -6.42
C PHE A 163 2.77 4.85 -7.42
N LEU A 164 3.52 4.95 -8.52
CA LEU A 164 3.62 3.92 -9.55
C LEU A 164 2.23 3.39 -9.96
N PRO A 165 1.35 4.26 -10.48
CA PRO A 165 -0.05 3.94 -10.74
C PRO A 165 -0.25 3.00 -11.93
N GLU A 166 0.79 2.75 -12.74
CA GLU A 166 0.75 1.81 -13.87
C GLU A 166 0.18 0.46 -13.39
N CYS A 167 -0.95 0.06 -14.00
CA CYS A 167 -1.67 -1.16 -13.67
C CYS A 167 -1.99 -1.88 -14.98
N LYS A 168 -1.68 -3.18 -15.03
CA LYS A 168 -1.99 -4.03 -16.18
C LYS A 168 -3.06 -5.03 -15.78
N TYR A 169 -4.28 -4.81 -16.26
CA TYR A 169 -5.36 -5.79 -16.10
C TYR A 169 -5.10 -7.06 -16.91
N TRP A 170 -5.60 -8.19 -16.42
CA TRP A 170 -5.46 -9.50 -17.06
C TRP A 170 -6.69 -10.39 -16.79
N GLY A 171 -6.90 -11.38 -17.68
CA GLY A 171 -7.85 -12.46 -17.48
C GLY A 171 -7.13 -13.81 -17.52
N SER A 172 -7.75 -14.83 -18.12
CA SER A 172 -7.13 -16.15 -18.26
C SER A 172 -5.89 -16.19 -19.16
N ASP A 173 -5.62 -15.10 -19.89
CA ASP A 173 -4.44 -14.89 -20.73
C ASP A 173 -3.16 -14.49 -19.95
N LEU A 174 -3.25 -14.37 -18.62
CA LEU A 174 -2.13 -14.01 -17.74
C LEU A 174 -0.87 -14.83 -18.05
N GLN A 175 0.18 -14.13 -18.44
CA GLN A 175 1.54 -14.68 -18.46
C GLN A 175 2.15 -14.47 -17.08
N LEU A 176 2.04 -15.48 -16.22
CA LEU A 176 2.47 -15.40 -14.82
C LEU A 176 3.95 -14.97 -14.72
N PRO A 177 4.24 -13.75 -14.21
CA PRO A 177 5.62 -13.28 -14.11
C PRO A 177 6.43 -14.20 -13.21
N ASN A 178 7.59 -14.64 -13.69
CA ASN A 178 8.46 -15.59 -13.00
C ASN A 178 9.84 -15.00 -12.76
N MET A 179 10.36 -15.14 -11.54
CA MET A 179 11.71 -14.72 -11.16
C MET A 179 12.38 -15.72 -10.23
N SER A 180 13.71 -15.66 -10.12
CA SER A 180 14.47 -16.47 -9.16
C SER A 180 14.35 -15.89 -7.75
N PHE A 181 14.02 -16.75 -6.78
CA PHE A 181 13.97 -16.39 -5.37
C PHE A 181 15.33 -15.87 -4.88
N GLU A 182 16.42 -16.55 -5.25
CA GLU A 182 17.76 -16.18 -4.78
C GLU A 182 18.24 -14.86 -5.38
N GLU A 183 17.96 -14.61 -6.67
CA GLU A 183 18.32 -13.34 -7.31
C GLU A 183 17.59 -12.17 -6.67
N VAL A 184 16.31 -12.33 -6.33
CA VAL A 184 15.52 -11.30 -5.61
C VAL A 184 16.13 -10.98 -4.24
N LEU A 185 16.66 -11.98 -3.53
CA LEU A 185 17.32 -11.76 -2.25
C LEU A 185 18.69 -11.08 -2.39
N GLN A 186 19.44 -11.37 -3.47
CA GLN A 186 20.83 -10.94 -3.62
C GLN A 186 21.03 -9.67 -4.44
N SER A 187 20.09 -9.33 -5.34
CA SER A 187 20.23 -8.22 -6.30
C SER A 187 19.14 -7.15 -6.09
N ASP A 188 19.56 -5.89 -6.01
CA ASP A 188 18.64 -4.74 -5.94
C ASP A 188 17.88 -4.55 -7.26
N GLU A 189 18.50 -4.86 -8.39
CA GLU A 189 17.84 -4.82 -9.70
C GLU A 189 16.69 -5.85 -9.74
N SER A 190 16.95 -7.10 -9.32
CA SER A 190 15.93 -8.15 -9.29
C SER A 190 14.83 -7.87 -8.26
N ALA A 191 15.18 -7.33 -7.08
CA ALA A 191 14.20 -6.93 -6.08
C ALA A 191 13.32 -5.77 -6.55
N CYS A 192 13.91 -4.75 -7.18
CA CYS A 192 13.17 -3.64 -7.80
C CYS A 192 12.22 -4.14 -8.89
N LYS A 193 12.71 -5.02 -9.78
CA LYS A 193 11.89 -5.63 -10.82
C LYS A 193 10.74 -6.46 -10.24
N TRP A 194 11.00 -7.24 -9.19
CA TRP A 194 9.98 -8.01 -8.47
C TRP A 194 8.88 -7.11 -7.89
N LEU A 195 9.24 -6.09 -7.10
CA LEU A 195 8.27 -5.21 -6.44
C LEU A 195 7.49 -4.34 -7.43
N SER A 196 8.15 -3.81 -8.46
CA SER A 196 7.48 -3.05 -9.52
C SER A 196 6.53 -3.94 -10.35
N THR A 197 6.92 -5.17 -10.68
CA THR A 197 6.04 -6.12 -11.37
C THR A 197 4.87 -6.52 -10.49
N LEU A 198 5.10 -6.76 -9.20
CA LEU A 198 4.04 -7.06 -8.23
C LEU A 198 3.04 -5.90 -8.13
N LYS A 199 3.51 -4.65 -8.07
CA LYS A 199 2.64 -3.45 -8.03
C LYS A 199 1.83 -3.25 -9.32
N LYS A 200 2.41 -3.60 -10.47
CA LYS A 200 1.78 -3.42 -11.79
C LYS A 200 0.80 -4.53 -12.15
N VAL A 201 1.19 -5.77 -11.94
CA VAL A 201 0.45 -6.98 -12.38
C VAL A 201 -0.37 -7.59 -11.24
N GLY A 202 0.02 -7.38 -9.98
CA GLY A 202 -0.67 -7.92 -8.80
C GLY A 202 -0.18 -9.30 -8.36
N ILE A 203 0.66 -9.99 -9.15
CA ILE A 203 1.19 -11.32 -8.80
C ILE A 203 2.55 -11.58 -9.46
N VAL A 204 3.45 -12.26 -8.74
CA VAL A 204 4.74 -12.77 -9.24
C VAL A 204 5.01 -14.14 -8.61
N LEU A 205 5.41 -15.11 -9.44
CA LEU A 205 5.91 -16.41 -9.01
C LEU A 205 7.42 -16.33 -8.79
N LEU A 206 7.87 -16.64 -7.58
CA LEU A 206 9.29 -16.85 -7.32
C LEU A 206 9.59 -18.34 -7.41
N THR A 207 10.77 -18.71 -7.91
CA THR A 207 11.16 -20.11 -8.05
C THR A 207 12.54 -20.36 -7.47
N GLY A 208 12.78 -21.59 -7.00
CA GLY A 208 14.08 -22.01 -6.47
C GLY A 208 14.28 -21.75 -4.97
N ALA A 209 13.20 -21.47 -4.23
CA ALA A 209 13.26 -21.44 -2.77
C ALA A 209 13.49 -22.86 -2.21
N ALA A 210 14.10 -22.96 -1.03
CA ALA A 210 14.26 -24.25 -0.36
C ALA A 210 12.91 -24.74 0.18
N THR A 211 12.62 -26.04 0.09
CA THR A 211 11.37 -26.66 0.56
C THR A 211 11.32 -26.83 2.09
N ARG A 212 11.45 -25.72 2.82
CA ARG A 212 11.42 -25.66 4.29
C ARG A 212 10.79 -24.36 4.76
N GLN A 213 10.39 -24.34 6.03
CA GLN A 213 9.92 -23.11 6.68
C GLN A 213 11.04 -22.07 6.79
N GLY A 214 10.66 -20.78 6.85
CA GLY A 214 11.57 -19.66 7.06
C GLY A 214 11.99 -18.91 5.79
N GLU A 215 11.74 -19.43 4.59
CA GLU A 215 12.07 -18.74 3.33
C GLU A 215 11.27 -17.42 3.18
N LEU A 216 10.00 -17.40 3.60
CA LEU A 216 9.18 -16.18 3.62
C LEU A 216 9.73 -15.09 4.56
N VAL A 217 10.42 -15.46 5.64
CA VAL A 217 11.06 -14.51 6.56
C VAL A 217 12.21 -13.78 5.87
N LYS A 218 12.91 -14.44 4.93
CA LYS A 218 13.97 -13.81 4.15
C LYS A 218 13.39 -12.75 3.20
N LEU A 219 12.29 -13.05 2.51
CA LEU A 219 11.58 -12.07 1.68
C LEU A 219 11.05 -10.90 2.50
N GLY A 220 10.45 -11.19 3.66
CA GLY A 220 10.01 -10.16 4.59
C GLY A 220 11.14 -9.21 5.00
N LYS A 221 12.32 -9.73 5.32
CA LYS A 221 13.52 -8.93 5.63
C LYS A 221 14.09 -8.20 4.42
N ARG A 222 13.93 -8.76 3.21
CA ARG A 222 14.37 -8.11 1.96
C ARG A 222 13.56 -6.85 1.66
N ILE A 223 12.26 -6.85 1.99
CA ILE A 223 11.39 -5.66 1.88
C ILE A 223 11.58 -4.74 3.09
N GLY A 224 11.52 -5.30 4.29
CA GLY A 224 11.65 -4.58 5.55
C GLY A 224 11.18 -5.44 6.72
N PHE A 225 9.88 -5.74 6.77
CA PHE A 225 9.29 -6.58 7.81
C PHE A 225 8.02 -7.31 7.31
N LEU A 226 7.68 -8.42 7.96
CA LEU A 226 6.39 -9.07 7.79
C LEU A 226 5.35 -8.43 8.71
N ARG A 227 4.10 -8.40 8.24
CA ARG A 227 2.98 -7.94 9.05
C ARG A 227 2.51 -9.06 9.97
N LEU A 228 2.65 -8.86 11.27
CA LEU A 228 2.09 -9.75 12.29
C LEU A 228 0.55 -9.71 12.24
N THR A 229 -0.09 -10.88 12.35
CA THR A 229 -1.55 -11.03 12.52
C THR A 229 -1.84 -11.98 13.68
N PHE A 230 -3.12 -12.24 13.95
CA PHE A 230 -3.54 -13.22 14.96
C PHE A 230 -3.22 -14.68 14.58
N TYR A 231 -2.83 -14.95 13.33
CA TYR A 231 -2.29 -16.26 12.90
C TYR A 231 -0.75 -16.29 12.93
N GLY A 232 -0.13 -15.31 13.59
CA GLY A 232 1.32 -15.23 13.79
C GLY A 232 2.08 -14.50 12.68
N PRO A 233 3.43 -14.49 12.75
CA PRO A 233 4.29 -13.83 11.77
C PRO A 233 4.35 -14.59 10.43
N THR A 234 4.09 -15.90 10.48
CA THR A 234 3.89 -16.82 9.35
C THR A 234 2.97 -17.95 9.83
N TRP A 235 2.14 -18.50 8.96
CA TRP A 235 1.22 -19.60 9.28
C TRP A 235 1.43 -20.79 8.34
N GLN A 236 1.05 -21.99 8.81
CA GLN A 236 1.12 -23.22 8.03
C GLN A 236 -0.26 -23.56 7.48
N VAL A 237 -0.37 -23.64 6.15
CA VAL A 237 -1.59 -24.05 5.44
C VAL A 237 -1.49 -25.55 5.17
N GLU A 238 -2.09 -26.31 6.06
CA GLU A 238 -2.18 -27.77 6.02
C GLU A 238 -3.48 -28.22 6.70
N ASP A 239 -3.91 -29.45 6.45
CA ASP A 239 -5.08 -30.03 7.10
C ASP A 239 -4.79 -30.21 8.59
N LYS A 240 -5.56 -29.55 9.45
CA LYS A 240 -5.41 -29.59 10.91
C LYS A 240 -6.63 -30.23 11.56
N MET A 241 -6.40 -31.06 12.57
CA MET A 241 -7.49 -31.46 13.48
C MET A 241 -8.02 -30.21 14.18
N ASP A 242 -9.35 -30.07 14.25
CA ASP A 242 -10.04 -28.90 14.81
C ASP A 242 -9.60 -27.57 14.17
N ALA A 243 -9.60 -27.53 12.83
CA ALA A 243 -9.25 -26.36 12.03
C ALA A 243 -10.00 -25.09 12.48
N ASN A 244 -9.26 -24.10 12.98
CA ASN A 244 -9.78 -22.77 13.35
C ASN A 244 -10.04 -21.85 12.14
N ASN A 245 -9.72 -22.31 10.93
CA ASN A 245 -9.94 -21.60 9.67
C ASN A 245 -10.17 -22.61 8.53
N VAL A 246 -11.06 -22.31 7.58
CA VAL A 246 -11.36 -23.20 6.43
C VAL A 246 -10.11 -23.46 5.57
N ALA A 247 -9.14 -22.55 5.57
CA ALA A 247 -7.86 -22.74 4.91
C ALA A 247 -7.03 -23.91 5.47
N TYR A 248 -7.31 -24.36 6.70
CA TYR A 248 -6.64 -25.51 7.33
C TYR A 248 -7.43 -26.81 7.17
N THR A 249 -8.15 -26.92 6.05
CA THR A 249 -8.91 -28.12 5.66
C THR A 249 -8.56 -28.51 4.23
N SER A 250 -8.96 -29.71 3.80
CA SER A 250 -8.84 -30.17 2.40
C SER A 250 -9.98 -29.69 1.47
N GLY A 251 -10.87 -28.83 1.97
CA GLY A 251 -12.01 -28.32 1.21
C GLY A 251 -11.63 -27.31 0.12
N LYS A 252 -12.53 -27.14 -0.86
CA LYS A 252 -12.38 -26.08 -1.88
C LYS A 252 -12.52 -24.71 -1.22
N LEU A 253 -11.53 -23.84 -1.43
CA LEU A 253 -11.66 -22.40 -1.18
C LEU A 253 -12.16 -21.73 -2.45
N SER A 254 -13.29 -21.02 -2.37
CA SER A 254 -13.73 -20.12 -3.44
C SER A 254 -12.81 -18.90 -3.52
N PHE A 255 -12.89 -18.13 -4.61
CA PHE A 255 -12.20 -16.84 -4.68
C PHE A 255 -12.50 -15.98 -3.45
N HIS A 256 -11.44 -15.45 -2.85
CA HIS A 256 -11.49 -14.59 -1.68
C HIS A 256 -10.26 -13.68 -1.65
N THR A 257 -10.36 -12.61 -0.87
CA THR A 257 -9.22 -11.85 -0.35
C THR A 257 -9.02 -12.22 1.11
N ASP A 258 -7.78 -12.31 1.54
CA ASP A 258 -7.45 -12.64 2.92
C ASP A 258 -7.82 -11.51 3.87
N TYR A 259 -8.35 -11.89 5.03
CA TYR A 259 -8.47 -11.02 6.18
C TYR A 259 -9.37 -9.76 6.02
N PRO A 260 -10.54 -9.80 5.34
CA PRO A 260 -11.46 -8.66 5.29
C PRO A 260 -12.00 -8.28 6.69
N VAL A 261 -11.90 -9.19 7.67
CA VAL A 261 -12.20 -8.95 9.09
C VAL A 261 -11.28 -7.91 9.75
N LEU A 262 -10.16 -7.55 9.14
CA LEU A 262 -9.38 -6.37 9.56
C LEU A 262 -9.87 -5.13 8.83
N GLN A 263 -9.99 -4.01 9.56
CA GLN A 263 -10.27 -2.70 8.95
C GLN A 263 -9.23 -2.31 7.88
N HIS A 264 -8.01 -2.81 8.05
CA HIS A 264 -6.92 -2.68 7.09
C HIS A 264 -6.40 -4.09 6.74
N PRO A 265 -6.95 -4.78 5.73
CA PRO A 265 -6.46 -6.10 5.33
C PRO A 265 -4.97 -6.08 4.91
N PRO A 266 -4.25 -7.21 4.95
CA PRO A 266 -2.90 -7.32 4.38
C PRO A 266 -2.88 -6.91 2.90
N GLY A 267 -1.96 -6.01 2.52
CA GLY A 267 -1.88 -5.53 1.14
C GLY A 267 -1.14 -6.48 0.19
N ILE A 268 -0.20 -7.27 0.70
CA ILE A 268 0.58 -8.27 -0.05
C ILE A 268 0.55 -9.57 0.76
N GLN A 269 0.35 -10.69 0.08
CA GLN A 269 0.41 -12.04 0.65
C GLN A 269 1.55 -12.82 0.01
N PHE A 270 2.26 -13.62 0.81
CA PHE A 270 3.22 -14.60 0.32
C PHE A 270 2.75 -16.00 0.67
N LEU A 271 2.75 -16.90 -0.31
CA LEU A 271 2.51 -18.32 -0.13
C LEU A 271 3.73 -19.06 -0.69
N HIS A 272 4.25 -20.01 0.08
CA HIS A 272 5.42 -20.81 -0.29
C HIS A 272 5.06 -22.29 -0.22
N CYS A 273 5.18 -22.97 -1.35
CA CYS A 273 4.91 -24.39 -1.43
C CYS A 273 6.10 -25.18 -0.87
N ILE A 274 5.94 -25.75 0.32
CA ILE A 274 6.90 -26.68 0.91
C ILE A 274 6.61 -28.11 0.44
N LYS A 275 5.34 -28.49 0.44
CA LYS A 275 4.85 -29.79 0.00
C LYS A 275 3.54 -29.58 -0.78
N GLN A 276 3.44 -30.21 -1.95
CA GLN A 276 2.24 -30.18 -2.79
C GLN A 276 1.42 -31.47 -2.60
N ALA A 277 0.10 -31.36 -2.67
CA ALA A 277 -0.82 -32.50 -2.63
C ALA A 277 -0.67 -33.39 -3.87
N ALA A 278 -0.86 -34.70 -3.68
CA ALA A 278 -0.83 -35.66 -4.78
C ALA A 278 -2.03 -35.49 -5.74
N THR A 279 -3.19 -35.10 -5.20
CA THR A 279 -4.45 -34.92 -5.91
C THR A 279 -5.06 -33.57 -5.58
N GLY A 280 -5.54 -32.83 -6.58
CA GLY A 280 -6.07 -31.47 -6.38
C GLY A 280 -5.00 -30.47 -5.93
N GLY A 281 -5.42 -29.37 -5.29
CA GLY A 281 -4.52 -28.34 -4.77
C GLY A 281 -4.04 -27.33 -5.82
N GLU A 282 -4.77 -27.22 -6.94
CA GLU A 282 -4.56 -26.16 -7.91
C GLU A 282 -4.91 -24.80 -7.29
N SER A 283 -4.04 -23.81 -7.50
CA SER A 283 -4.31 -22.41 -7.20
C SER A 283 -5.12 -21.79 -8.32
N GLU A 284 -6.17 -21.06 -7.98
CA GLU A 284 -6.90 -20.19 -8.92
C GLU A 284 -6.71 -18.74 -8.47
N VAL A 285 -6.38 -17.86 -9.42
CA VAL A 285 -6.26 -16.41 -9.19
C VAL A 285 -7.08 -15.65 -10.22
N VAL A 286 -7.57 -14.47 -9.85
CA VAL A 286 -8.37 -13.60 -10.70
C VAL A 286 -8.07 -12.15 -10.37
N ASP A 287 -7.99 -11.29 -11.39
CA ASP A 287 -7.84 -9.86 -11.21
C ASP A 287 -9.17 -9.24 -10.77
N GLY A 288 -9.27 -8.94 -9.47
CA GLY A 288 -10.46 -8.36 -8.88
C GLY A 288 -10.79 -6.95 -9.40
N PHE A 289 -9.80 -6.18 -9.87
CA PHE A 289 -10.03 -4.86 -10.46
C PHE A 289 -10.59 -5.01 -11.88
N HIS A 290 -10.01 -5.90 -12.68
CA HIS A 290 -10.54 -6.26 -14.00
C HIS A 290 -12.00 -6.72 -13.91
N VAL A 291 -12.30 -7.68 -13.03
CA VAL A 291 -13.65 -8.22 -12.87
C VAL A 291 -14.63 -7.17 -12.33
N SER A 292 -14.20 -6.30 -11.41
CA SER A 292 -15.06 -5.22 -10.91
C SER A 292 -15.41 -4.21 -12.01
N ASN A 293 -14.46 -3.89 -12.90
CA ASN A 293 -14.73 -3.04 -14.07
C ASN A 293 -15.69 -3.73 -15.05
N LYS A 294 -15.57 -5.05 -15.25
CA LYS A 294 -16.53 -5.83 -16.04
C LYS A 294 -17.92 -5.87 -15.43
N LEU A 295 -18.03 -6.03 -14.11
CA LEU A 295 -19.31 -5.93 -13.42
C LEU A 295 -19.92 -4.52 -13.61
N LYS A 296 -19.11 -3.47 -13.50
CA LYS A 296 -19.55 -2.09 -13.71
C LYS A 296 -20.12 -1.85 -15.11
N GLU A 297 -19.50 -2.45 -16.14
CA GLU A 297 -19.96 -2.39 -17.53
C GLU A 297 -21.25 -3.19 -17.75
N GLN A 298 -21.32 -4.42 -17.23
CA GLN A 298 -22.41 -5.36 -17.53
C GLN A 298 -23.64 -5.15 -16.65
N ASN A 299 -23.45 -4.87 -15.36
CA ASN A 299 -24.51 -4.59 -14.40
C ASN A 299 -24.09 -3.45 -13.45
N PRO A 300 -24.25 -2.18 -13.88
CA PRO A 300 -23.94 -1.02 -13.05
C PRO A 300 -24.68 -1.00 -11.71
N GLN A 301 -25.88 -1.58 -11.64
CA GLN A 301 -26.66 -1.67 -10.40
C GLN A 301 -26.02 -2.65 -9.41
N ALA A 302 -25.59 -3.83 -9.86
CA ALA A 302 -24.85 -4.77 -9.02
C ALA A 302 -23.55 -4.16 -8.52
N PHE A 303 -22.78 -3.50 -9.40
CA PHE A 303 -21.58 -2.77 -9.00
C PHE A 303 -21.88 -1.69 -7.93
N GLN A 304 -22.94 -0.89 -8.13
CA GLN A 304 -23.33 0.14 -7.16
C GLN A 304 -23.71 -0.46 -5.81
N ILE A 305 -24.44 -1.57 -5.78
CA ILE A 305 -24.80 -2.27 -4.54
C ILE A 305 -23.53 -2.73 -3.80
N LEU A 306 -22.61 -3.41 -4.49
CA LEU A 306 -21.39 -3.95 -3.89
C LEU A 306 -20.35 -2.89 -3.51
N SER A 307 -20.43 -1.70 -4.12
CA SER A 307 -19.55 -0.55 -3.84
C SER A 307 -20.14 0.50 -2.90
N SER A 308 -21.35 0.28 -2.39
CA SER A 308 -21.99 1.16 -1.40
C SER A 308 -22.48 0.44 -0.14
N THR A 309 -22.71 -0.87 -0.21
CA THR A 309 -23.18 -1.66 0.94
C THR A 309 -22.00 -2.06 1.83
N LEU A 310 -22.09 -1.73 3.12
CA LEU A 310 -21.17 -2.24 4.14
C LEU A 310 -21.58 -3.66 4.54
N VAL A 311 -20.62 -4.56 4.55
CA VAL A 311 -20.78 -5.97 4.90
C VAL A 311 -19.97 -6.26 6.16
N ASP A 312 -20.60 -6.92 7.13
CA ASP A 312 -19.96 -7.36 8.37
C ASP A 312 -19.10 -8.61 8.11
N PHE A 313 -17.88 -8.60 8.65
CA PHE A 313 -16.97 -9.74 8.65
C PHE A 313 -16.55 -10.07 10.08
N THR A 314 -16.44 -11.36 10.37
CA THR A 314 -16.13 -11.88 11.71
C THR A 314 -15.10 -12.99 11.66
N ASP A 315 -14.26 -13.05 12.68
CA ASP A 315 -13.32 -14.14 12.93
C ASP A 315 -13.05 -14.21 14.43
N VAL A 316 -13.39 -15.35 15.05
CA VAL A 316 -13.31 -15.57 16.50
C VAL A 316 -12.65 -16.91 16.74
N GLY A 317 -11.57 -16.93 17.50
CA GLY A 317 -10.79 -18.13 17.69
C GLY A 317 -9.54 -17.93 18.53
N ILE A 318 -8.67 -18.94 18.48
CA ILE A 318 -7.39 -19.00 19.18
C ILE A 318 -6.34 -19.49 18.20
N ASP A 319 -5.23 -18.76 18.07
CA ASP A 319 -4.04 -19.17 17.32
C ASP A 319 -2.77 -18.57 17.97
N TYR A 320 -2.16 -17.52 17.39
CA TYR A 320 -1.03 -16.81 18.01
C TYR A 320 -1.42 -16.19 19.35
N CYS A 321 -2.66 -15.72 19.46
CA CYS A 321 -3.34 -15.39 20.70
C CYS A 321 -4.86 -15.58 20.53
N ASP A 322 -5.63 -15.37 21.59
CA ASP A 322 -7.09 -15.32 21.51
C ASP A 322 -7.54 -14.07 20.75
N PHE A 323 -8.55 -14.21 19.88
CA PHE A 323 -9.08 -13.09 19.11
C PHE A 323 -10.59 -13.18 18.91
N ALA A 324 -11.22 -12.00 18.84
CA ALA A 324 -12.61 -11.82 18.45
C ALA A 324 -12.68 -10.54 17.60
N MET A 325 -12.55 -10.70 16.29
CA MET A 325 -12.45 -9.61 15.34
C MET A 325 -13.78 -9.38 14.62
N GLN A 326 -14.05 -8.10 14.35
CA GLN A 326 -15.22 -7.64 13.62
C GLN A 326 -14.83 -6.44 12.74
N SER A 327 -15.34 -6.39 11.51
CA SER A 327 -15.20 -5.23 10.63
C SER A 327 -16.45 -5.03 9.78
N LYS A 328 -16.58 -3.82 9.23
CA LYS A 328 -17.54 -3.50 8.16
C LYS A 328 -16.76 -2.99 6.96
N GLN A 329 -16.92 -3.63 5.81
CA GLN A 329 -16.22 -3.26 4.58
C GLN A 329 -17.17 -3.29 3.39
N ARG A 330 -16.89 -2.47 2.38
CA ARG A 330 -17.52 -2.62 1.06
C ARG A 330 -16.82 -3.74 0.32
N ILE A 331 -17.57 -4.61 -0.38
CA ILE A 331 -16.96 -5.69 -1.16
C ILE A 331 -16.07 -5.12 -2.26
N ILE A 332 -16.57 -4.11 -2.98
CA ILE A 332 -15.80 -3.33 -3.95
C ILE A 332 -15.53 -1.95 -3.34
N ASP A 333 -14.32 -1.72 -2.85
CA ASP A 333 -13.95 -0.43 -2.26
C ASP A 333 -13.49 0.54 -3.36
N VAL A 334 -13.99 1.77 -3.32
CA VAL A 334 -13.71 2.80 -4.33
C VAL A 334 -13.17 4.09 -3.71
N ASP A 335 -12.28 4.77 -4.43
CA ASP A 335 -11.77 6.10 -4.07
C ASP A 335 -12.81 7.21 -4.32
N TYR A 336 -12.42 8.46 -4.03
CA TYR A 336 -13.27 9.64 -4.23
C TYR A 336 -13.61 9.93 -5.71
N ARG A 337 -12.96 9.27 -6.66
CA ARG A 337 -13.25 9.32 -8.11
C ARG A 337 -14.04 8.10 -8.59
N GLY A 338 -14.44 7.21 -7.67
CA GLY A 338 -15.13 5.97 -7.99
C GLY A 338 -14.25 4.91 -8.67
N GLN A 339 -12.92 5.01 -8.52
CA GLN A 339 -11.97 4.00 -8.99
C GLN A 339 -11.84 2.90 -7.95
N VAL A 340 -11.85 1.65 -8.38
CA VAL A 340 -11.68 0.50 -7.47
C VAL A 340 -10.27 0.52 -6.89
N VAL A 341 -10.16 0.46 -5.57
CA VAL A 341 -8.86 0.49 -4.85
C VAL A 341 -8.60 -0.77 -4.03
N ARG A 342 -9.63 -1.54 -3.69
CA ARG A 342 -9.51 -2.78 -2.91
C ARG A 342 -10.74 -3.66 -3.07
N ILE A 343 -10.55 -4.98 -2.99
CA ILE A 343 -11.63 -5.96 -2.88
C ILE A 343 -11.59 -6.55 -1.47
N ASN A 344 -12.72 -6.49 -0.76
CA ASN A 344 -12.87 -7.06 0.59
C ASN A 344 -13.91 -8.17 0.54
N TYR A 345 -13.49 -9.41 0.27
CA TYR A 345 -14.43 -10.51 0.12
C TYR A 345 -13.82 -11.83 0.57
N ASN A 346 -14.33 -12.37 1.66
CA ASN A 346 -14.11 -13.76 2.02
C ASN A 346 -15.45 -14.31 2.52
N ASN A 347 -16.04 -15.25 1.78
CA ASN A 347 -17.35 -15.77 2.13
C ASN A 347 -17.33 -16.59 3.42
N ALA A 348 -16.18 -17.17 3.79
CA ALA A 348 -16.04 -17.95 5.02
C ALA A 348 -16.11 -17.05 6.28
N THR A 349 -15.59 -15.83 6.19
CA THR A 349 -15.53 -14.88 7.31
C THR A 349 -16.57 -13.77 7.20
N ARG A 350 -17.52 -13.84 6.27
CA ARG A 350 -18.65 -12.91 6.20
C ARG A 350 -19.63 -13.28 7.32
N ASP A 351 -19.98 -12.32 8.17
CA ASP A 351 -20.79 -12.58 9.35
C ASP A 351 -22.23 -12.97 8.95
N THR A 352 -22.86 -13.73 9.84
CA THR A 352 -24.30 -13.96 9.90
C THR A 352 -25.07 -12.68 10.20
N ILE A 353 -24.47 -11.76 10.98
CA ILE A 353 -24.97 -10.40 11.17
C ILE A 353 -24.88 -9.70 9.82
N PHE A 354 -25.99 -9.14 9.35
CA PHE A 354 -26.01 -8.35 8.14
C PHE A 354 -26.83 -7.07 8.34
N ASP A 355 -26.12 -5.96 8.51
CA ASP A 355 -26.67 -4.67 8.90
C ASP A 355 -27.22 -3.87 7.70
N ILE A 356 -28.23 -4.44 7.06
CA ILE A 356 -29.05 -3.76 6.05
C ILE A 356 -30.52 -4.09 6.26
N SER A 357 -31.40 -3.26 5.70
CA SER A 357 -32.83 -3.51 5.74
C SER A 357 -33.22 -4.74 4.90
N ALA A 358 -34.28 -5.44 5.33
CA ALA A 358 -34.68 -6.73 4.76
C ALA A 358 -34.91 -6.69 3.24
N GLU A 359 -35.47 -5.59 2.73
CA GLU A 359 -35.72 -5.37 1.30
C GLU A 359 -34.45 -5.25 0.46
N LYS A 360 -33.30 -4.92 1.07
CA LYS A 360 -32.01 -4.83 0.39
C LYS A 360 -31.21 -6.14 0.39
N VAL A 361 -31.61 -7.12 1.22
CA VAL A 361 -30.90 -8.40 1.38
C VAL A 361 -30.86 -9.20 0.08
N GLN A 362 -32.02 -9.46 -0.54
CA GLN A 362 -32.05 -10.24 -1.78
C GLN A 362 -31.31 -9.53 -2.94
N PRO A 363 -31.49 -8.21 -3.19
CA PRO A 363 -30.72 -7.49 -4.20
C PRO A 363 -29.20 -7.56 -3.97
N PHE A 364 -28.76 -7.49 -2.71
CA PHE A 364 -27.34 -7.67 -2.39
C PHE A 364 -26.84 -9.06 -2.76
N TYR A 365 -27.56 -10.12 -2.39
CA TYR A 365 -27.16 -11.49 -2.73
C TYR A 365 -27.18 -11.73 -4.25
N ALA A 366 -28.13 -11.15 -4.98
CA ALA A 366 -28.15 -11.22 -6.45
C ALA A 366 -26.89 -10.55 -7.05
N ALA A 367 -26.57 -9.33 -6.61
CA ALA A 367 -25.36 -8.63 -7.04
C ALA A 367 -24.08 -9.40 -6.70
N LEU A 368 -24.01 -9.96 -5.48
CA LEU A 368 -22.87 -10.77 -5.05
C LEU A 368 -22.72 -12.04 -5.88
N LYS A 369 -23.83 -12.70 -6.24
CA LYS A 369 -23.81 -13.88 -7.09
C LYS A 369 -23.27 -13.57 -8.47
N GLU A 370 -23.70 -12.47 -9.09
CA GLU A 370 -23.17 -12.04 -10.39
C GLU A 370 -21.67 -11.75 -10.34
N PHE A 371 -21.20 -11.06 -9.29
CA PHE A 371 -19.77 -10.82 -9.09
C PHE A 371 -18.99 -12.13 -8.96
N VAL A 372 -19.48 -13.08 -8.16
CA VAL A 372 -18.86 -14.40 -7.99
C VAL A 372 -18.88 -15.21 -9.29
N ASP A 373 -19.94 -15.11 -10.09
CA ASP A 373 -20.03 -15.79 -11.39
C ASP A 373 -19.01 -15.23 -12.39
N LEU A 374 -18.80 -13.91 -12.39
CA LEU A 374 -17.73 -13.30 -13.17
C LEU A 374 -16.34 -13.75 -12.69
N LEU A 375 -16.09 -13.80 -11.37
CA LEU A 375 -14.81 -14.33 -10.85
C LEU A 375 -14.55 -15.76 -11.32
N ASN A 376 -15.59 -16.59 -11.41
CA ASN A 376 -15.50 -17.99 -11.83
C ASN A 376 -15.49 -18.20 -13.35
N SER A 377 -15.72 -17.15 -14.15
CA SER A 377 -15.70 -17.23 -15.60
C SER A 377 -14.33 -17.73 -16.10
N PRO A 378 -14.28 -18.73 -17.00
CA PRO A 378 -13.03 -19.20 -17.61
C PRO A 378 -12.24 -18.13 -18.36
N GLU A 379 -12.88 -17.01 -18.73
CA GLU A 379 -12.23 -15.87 -19.38
C GLU A 379 -11.45 -14.99 -18.40
N HIS A 380 -11.77 -15.05 -17.10
CA HIS A 380 -11.23 -14.14 -16.09
C HIS A 380 -10.26 -14.82 -15.12
N LYS A 381 -10.44 -16.12 -14.84
CA LYS A 381 -9.58 -16.84 -13.90
C LYS A 381 -8.36 -17.48 -14.57
N PHE A 382 -7.25 -17.48 -13.86
CA PHE A 382 -6.03 -18.19 -14.20
C PHE A 382 -5.78 -19.32 -13.18
N THR A 383 -5.47 -20.52 -13.66
CA THR A 383 -5.25 -21.70 -12.81
C THR A 383 -3.80 -22.16 -12.92
N TYR A 384 -3.15 -22.40 -11.78
CA TYR A 384 -1.77 -22.85 -11.68
C TYR A 384 -1.58 -23.82 -10.53
N LYS A 385 -0.77 -24.86 -10.72
CA LYS A 385 -0.41 -25.78 -9.63
C LYS A 385 1.00 -25.50 -9.15
N MET A 386 1.12 -24.97 -7.92
CA MET A 386 2.42 -24.71 -7.32
C MET A 386 3.25 -25.98 -7.17
N LYS A 387 4.56 -25.84 -7.32
CA LYS A 387 5.55 -26.90 -7.08
C LYS A 387 6.35 -26.57 -5.82
N PRO A 388 6.87 -27.59 -5.11
CA PRO A 388 7.75 -27.34 -3.99
C PRO A 388 8.92 -26.39 -4.36
N GLY A 389 9.18 -25.38 -3.53
CA GLY A 389 10.20 -24.36 -3.75
C GLY A 389 9.75 -23.17 -4.60
N GLN A 390 8.44 -23.00 -4.76
CA GLN A 390 7.79 -21.84 -5.38
C GLN A 390 7.04 -21.00 -4.35
#